data_AF-A0A7L2ZJV7-F1
#
_entry.id   AF-A0A7L2ZJV7-F1
#
_cell.length_a   1.000
_cell.length_b   1.000
_cell.length_c   1.000
_cell.angle_alpha   90.00
_cell.angle_beta   90.00
_cell.angle_gamma   90.00
#
_symmetry.space_group_name_H-M   'P 1'
#
loop_
_entity.id
_entity.type
_entity.pdbx_description
1 polymer ?
#
loop_
_entity_poly.entity_id
_entity_poly.type
_entity_poly.pdbx_seq_one_letter_code
_entity_poly.pdbx_strand_id
1 'polypeptide(L)'
;AWVSGEPELRLLLELLAEAAVPAPALFWVGLKRNASACTHEEQPLRGFSWEGVGGGTAPQEVPAALGRWLQEPLRSCLTARCAGLHLAADSSRWAWKE
;
A
#
# COMPACT_ATOMS: atom_id res chain seq x y z
N ALA A 1 5.96 -1.37 -8.79
CA ALA A 1 4.71 -2.15 -8.99
C ALA A 1 3.61 -1.51 -8.15
N TRP A 2 2.43 -1.31 -8.72
CA TRP A 2 1.24 -0.77 -8.03
C TRP A 2 0.08 -1.74 -8.15
N VAL A 3 -1.00 -1.50 -7.42
CA VAL A 3 -2.24 -2.26 -7.52
C VAL A 3 -3.36 -1.31 -7.98
N SER A 4 -3.90 -1.55 -9.17
CA SER A 4 -4.86 -0.67 -9.85
C SER A 4 -6.28 -0.74 -9.28
N GLY A 5 -6.62 -1.80 -8.55
CA GLY A 5 -7.94 -1.99 -7.95
C GLY A 5 -8.12 -3.34 -7.27
N GLU A 6 -9.31 -3.57 -6.71
CA GLU A 6 -9.65 -4.81 -5.99
C GLU A 6 -9.50 -6.09 -6.83
N PRO A 7 -9.85 -6.13 -8.13
CA PRO A 7 -9.68 -7.34 -8.93
C PRO A 7 -8.21 -7.78 -9.04
N GLU A 8 -7.30 -6.83 -9.27
CA GLU A 8 -5.86 -7.10 -9.34
C GLU A 8 -5.32 -7.51 -7.96
N LEU A 9 -5.77 -6.83 -6.89
CA LEU A 9 -5.39 -7.21 -5.54
C LEU A 9 -5.79 -8.65 -5.22
N ARG A 10 -7.01 -9.06 -5.60
CA ARG A 10 -7.50 -10.42 -5.37
C ARG A 10 -6.64 -11.46 -6.09
N LEU A 11 -6.29 -11.22 -7.35
CA LEU A 11 -5.40 -12.09 -8.11
C LEU A 11 -4.02 -12.20 -7.45
N LEU A 12 -3.46 -11.09 -6.97
CA LEU A 12 -2.20 -11.10 -6.24
C LEU A 12 -2.29 -11.94 -4.95
N LEU A 13 -3.36 -11.80 -4.17
CA LEU A 13 -3.55 -12.57 -2.94
C LEU A 13 -3.72 -14.07 -3.21
N GLU A 14 -4.48 -14.43 -4.25
CA GLU A 14 -4.64 -15.82 -4.69
C GLU A 14 -3.28 -16.42 -5.11
N LEU A 15 -2.48 -15.68 -5.86
CA LEU A 15 -1.14 -16.11 -6.26
C LEU A 15 -0.19 -16.31 -5.08
N LEU A 16 -0.22 -15.41 -4.09
CA LEU A 16 0.61 -15.52 -2.88
C LEU A 16 0.20 -16.71 -2.01
N ALA A 17 -1.11 -17.02 -1.96
CA ALA A 17 -1.61 -18.20 -1.29
C ALA A 17 -1.19 -19.49 -2.00
N GLU A 18 -1.28 -19.54 -3.34
CA GLU A 18 -0.83 -20.68 -4.15
C GLU A 18 0.68 -20.92 -4.04
N ALA A 19 1.46 -19.85 -3.95
CA ALA A 19 2.90 -19.91 -3.71
C ALA A 19 3.26 -20.35 -2.27
N ALA A 20 2.27 -20.64 -1.42
CA ALA A 20 2.44 -21.04 -0.03
C ALA A 20 3.37 -20.09 0.75
N VAL A 21 3.25 -18.78 0.50
CA VAL A 21 4.03 -17.76 1.21
C VAL A 21 3.81 -17.91 2.72
N PRO A 22 4.87 -18.06 3.53
CA PRO A 22 4.74 -18.08 4.97
C PRO A 22 4.14 -16.76 5.48
N ALA A 23 3.02 -16.85 6.19
CA ALA A 23 2.37 -15.71 6.81
C ALA A 23 2.67 -15.67 8.32
N PRO A 24 2.79 -14.48 8.96
CA PRO A 24 2.60 -13.16 8.36
C PRO A 24 3.75 -12.73 7.44
N ALA A 25 3.43 -11.95 6.41
CA ALA A 25 4.39 -11.46 5.42
C ALA A 25 4.14 -9.99 5.09
N LEU A 26 5.20 -9.28 4.68
CA LEU A 26 5.15 -7.90 4.19
C LEU A 26 5.79 -7.82 2.80
N PHE A 27 5.01 -7.37 1.82
CA PHE A 27 5.47 -7.19 0.45
C PHE A 27 5.62 -5.71 0.13
N TRP A 28 6.83 -5.30 -0.21
CA TRP A 28 7.08 -3.94 -0.67
C TRP A 28 6.47 -3.71 -2.04
N VAL A 29 5.72 -2.63 -2.15
CA VAL A 29 5.14 -2.13 -3.39
C VAL A 29 5.51 -0.66 -3.54
N GLY A 30 5.21 -0.04 -4.68
CA GLY A 30 5.48 1.37 -4.92
C GLY A 30 4.54 2.31 -4.17
N LEU A 31 4.07 2.00 -2.96
CA LEU A 31 3.17 2.84 -2.19
C LEU A 31 3.98 3.78 -1.30
N LYS A 32 3.89 5.08 -1.54
CA LYS A 32 4.78 6.07 -0.92
C LYS A 32 4.07 7.39 -0.65
N ARG A 33 4.46 8.04 0.43
CA ARG A 33 4.20 9.47 0.68
C ARG A 33 5.53 10.19 0.73
N ASN A 34 5.73 11.16 -0.17
CA ASN A 34 7.00 11.90 -0.26
C ASN A 34 7.17 12.87 0.92
N ALA A 35 8.40 13.32 1.16
CA ALA A 35 8.62 14.48 2.03
C ALA A 35 7.81 15.67 1.50
N SER A 36 7.32 16.54 2.38
CA SER A 36 6.36 17.63 2.15
C SER A 36 4.90 17.23 1.86
N ALA A 37 4.61 15.96 1.54
CA ALA A 37 3.24 15.45 1.52
C ALA A 37 2.80 15.08 2.94
N CYS A 38 1.91 15.89 3.52
CA CYS A 38 1.40 15.69 4.87
C CYS A 38 0.47 14.49 4.97
N THR A 39 0.38 13.90 6.16
CA THR A 39 -0.70 12.98 6.51
C THR A 39 -2.03 13.73 6.57
N HIS A 40 -2.96 13.40 5.67
CA HIS A 40 -4.30 13.99 5.65
C HIS A 40 -5.35 12.93 5.96
N GLU A 41 -6.07 13.07 7.07
CA GLU A 41 -7.08 12.09 7.50
C GLU A 41 -8.19 11.90 6.46
N GLU A 42 -8.56 12.95 5.74
CA GLU A 42 -9.61 12.91 4.71
C GLU A 42 -9.16 12.28 3.38
N GLN A 43 -7.86 12.09 3.15
CA GLN A 43 -7.36 11.53 1.90
C GLN A 43 -7.33 9.99 1.96
N PRO A 44 -7.63 9.29 0.84
CA PRO A 44 -7.36 7.87 0.71
C PRO A 44 -5.93 7.56 1.12
N LEU A 45 -5.77 6.50 1.92
CA LEU A 45 -4.49 6.09 2.50
C LEU A 45 -3.65 7.24 3.09
N ARG A 46 -4.28 8.28 3.64
CA ARG A 46 -3.60 9.37 4.34
C ARG A 46 -2.51 10.07 3.50
N GLY A 47 -2.75 10.21 2.19
CA GLY A 47 -1.87 10.90 1.25
C GLY A 47 -0.73 10.05 0.70
N PHE A 48 -0.77 8.72 0.87
CA PHE A 48 0.10 7.81 0.12
C PHE A 48 -0.43 7.66 -1.31
N SER A 49 0.49 7.57 -2.27
CA SER A 49 0.21 7.38 -3.69
C SER A 49 1.12 6.31 -4.27
N TRP A 50 0.74 5.77 -5.42
CA TRP A 50 1.60 4.92 -6.21
C TRP A 50 2.72 5.75 -6.83
N GLU A 51 3.98 5.36 -6.59
CA GLU A 51 5.14 5.94 -7.24
C GLU A 51 5.05 5.69 -8.76
N GLY A 52 5.27 6.74 -9.56
CA GLY A 52 5.21 6.64 -11.01
C GLY A 52 6.28 5.69 -11.58
N VAL A 53 6.01 5.11 -12.76
CA VAL A 53 6.99 4.27 -13.46
C VAL A 53 8.09 5.14 -14.08
N GLY A 54 9.22 5.24 -13.38
CA GLY A 54 10.36 6.06 -13.79
C GLY A 54 10.36 7.42 -13.09
N GLY A 55 11.55 7.94 -12.77
CA GLY A 55 11.79 9.06 -11.85
C GLY A 55 11.23 10.45 -12.23
N GLY A 56 10.24 10.52 -13.12
CA GLY A 56 9.57 11.75 -13.53
C GLY A 56 8.07 11.61 -13.82
N THR A 57 7.50 10.40 -13.78
CA THR A 57 6.02 10.24 -13.86
C THR A 57 5.36 10.70 -12.57
N ALA A 58 4.24 11.41 -12.73
CA ALA A 58 3.45 11.86 -11.59
C ALA A 58 2.96 10.65 -10.75
N PRO A 59 2.91 10.78 -9.42
CA PRO A 59 2.30 9.77 -8.58
C PRO A 59 0.84 9.54 -8.96
N GLN A 60 0.38 8.29 -8.84
CA GLN A 60 -1.00 7.94 -9.12
C GLN A 60 -1.77 7.73 -7.80
N GLU A 61 -2.95 8.34 -7.71
CA GLU A 61 -3.84 8.18 -6.55
C GLU A 61 -4.25 6.72 -6.35
N VAL A 62 -4.41 6.35 -5.08
CA VAL A 62 -4.87 5.00 -4.72
C VAL A 62 -6.40 4.99 -4.70
N PRO A 63 -7.06 4.03 -5.38
CA PRO A 63 -8.50 3.88 -5.31
C PRO A 63 -8.97 3.74 -3.85
N ALA A 64 -10.02 4.49 -3.47
CA ALA A 64 -10.54 4.47 -2.10
C ALA A 64 -10.95 3.07 -1.61
N ALA A 65 -11.40 2.20 -2.52
CA ALA A 65 -11.72 0.80 -2.23
C ALA A 65 -10.52 -0.02 -1.71
N LEU A 66 -9.29 0.41 -2.02
CA LEU A 66 -8.07 -0.20 -1.49
C LEU A 66 -7.63 0.41 -0.14
N GLY A 67 -8.40 1.35 0.41
CA GLY A 67 -8.06 2.17 1.58
C GLY A 67 -8.08 1.42 2.92
N ARG A 68 -7.23 0.40 3.12
CA ARG A 68 -7.22 -0.42 4.34
C ARG A 68 -5.87 -0.44 5.04
N TRP A 69 -5.70 0.35 6.10
CA TRP A 69 -4.52 0.30 6.95
C TRP A 69 -4.61 -0.80 8.02
N LEU A 70 -3.49 -1.47 8.29
CA LEU A 70 -3.35 -2.38 9.43
C LEU A 70 -3.34 -1.58 10.74
N GLN A 71 -2.60 -0.48 10.71
CA GLN A 71 -2.51 0.54 11.74
C GLN A 71 -2.36 1.88 11.03
N GLU A 72 -2.94 2.95 11.59
CA GLU A 72 -2.80 4.28 11.00
C GLU A 72 -1.31 4.68 10.86
N PRO A 73 -0.92 5.23 9.70
CA PRO A 73 0.45 5.64 9.45
C PRO A 73 0.84 6.82 10.34
N LEU A 74 2.14 7.01 10.52
CA LEU A 74 2.65 8.10 11.35
C LEU A 74 2.28 9.44 10.72
N ARG A 75 1.75 10.36 11.56
CA ARG A 75 1.48 11.73 11.16
C ARG A 75 2.79 12.47 10.94
N SER A 76 3.14 12.73 9.68
CA SER A 76 4.38 13.40 9.31
C SER A 76 4.23 14.10 7.96
N CYS A 77 4.97 15.19 7.80
CA CYS A 77 5.16 15.90 6.53
C CYS A 77 6.64 16.13 6.19
N LEU A 78 7.56 15.72 7.07
CA LEU A 78 8.98 16.06 6.94
C LEU A 78 9.80 14.92 6.33
N THR A 79 9.31 13.69 6.44
CA THR A 79 10.03 12.48 6.02
C THR A 79 9.19 11.72 5.01
N ALA A 80 9.83 11.22 3.95
CA ALA A 80 9.20 10.26 3.07
C ALA A 80 8.87 8.96 3.84
N ARG A 81 7.74 8.35 3.53
CA ARG A 81 7.26 7.09 4.11
C ARG A 81 6.85 6.13 3.00
N CYS A 82 7.14 4.85 3.17
CA CYS A 82 6.74 3.79 2.26
C CYS A 82 5.77 2.87 3.00
N ALA A 83 4.95 2.15 2.26
CA ALA A 83 4.08 1.14 2.83
C ALA A 83 4.11 -0.14 1.98
N GLY A 84 3.92 -1.27 2.65
CA GLY A 84 3.83 -2.58 2.03
C GLY A 84 2.46 -3.23 2.22
N LEU A 85 2.17 -4.23 1.38
CA LEU A 85 1.04 -5.12 1.53
C LEU A 85 1.36 -6.14 2.63
N HIS A 86 0.67 -6.07 3.75
CA HIS A 86 0.77 -7.01 4.84
C HIS A 86 -0.27 -8.14 4.69
N LEU A 87 0.19 -9.38 4.76
CA LEU A 87 -0.66 -10.58 4.88
C LEU A 87 -0.70 -11.04 6.34
N ALA A 88 -1.90 -11.21 6.88
CA ALA A 88 -2.08 -11.77 8.22
C ALA A 88 -1.76 -13.28 8.24
N ALA A 89 -1.55 -13.83 9.42
CA ALA A 89 -1.19 -15.24 9.62
C ALA A 89 -2.22 -16.25 9.05
N ASP A 90 -3.49 -15.85 8.91
CA ASP A 90 -4.54 -16.66 8.30
C ASP A 90 -4.65 -16.47 6.78
N SER A 91 -3.68 -15.76 6.17
CA SER A 91 -3.47 -15.40 4.74
C SER A 91 -4.66 -14.81 3.97
N SER A 92 -5.84 -14.80 4.57
CA SER A 92 -7.12 -14.32 4.02
C SER A 92 -7.33 -12.83 4.30
N ARG A 93 -6.61 -12.27 5.28
CA ARG A 93 -6.67 -10.85 5.62
C ARG A 93 -5.42 -10.12 5.12
N TRP A 94 -5.67 -9.01 4.46
CA TRP A 94 -4.63 -8.10 3.97
C TRP A 94 -4.88 -6.68 4.49
N ALA A 95 -3.83 -5.89 4.60
CA ALA A 95 -3.89 -4.46 4.87
C ALA A 95 -2.57 -3.79 4.47
N TRP A 96 -2.54 -2.46 4.37
CA TRP A 96 -1.31 -1.68 4.21
C TRP A 96 -0.61 -1.49 5.55
N LYS A 97 0.71 -1.51 5.53
CA LYS A 97 1.55 -1.27 6.71
C LYS A 97 2.70 -0.34 6.33
N GLU A 98 2.82 0.79 7.03
CA GLU A 98 4.01 1.67 6.99
C GLU A 98 5.22 0.96 7.61
#